data_AF-A0A6A4RHZ9-F1
#
_entry.id   AF-A0A6A4RHZ9-F1
#
_cell.length_a   1.000
_cell.length_b   1.000
_cell.length_c   1.000
_cell.angle_alpha   90.00
_cell.angle_beta   90.00
_cell.angle_gamma   90.00
#
_symmetry.space_group_name_H-M   'P 1'
#
loop_
_entity.id
_entity.type
_entity.pdbx_description
1 polymer ?
#
loop_
_entity_poly.entity_id
_entity_poly.type
_entity_poly.pdbx_seq_one_letter_code
_entity_poly.pdbx_strand_id
1 'polypeptide(L)'
;KFEEREDRVPKLELLNSLGCISSMNLVLTKQGLLHMELLLLETFQWNLYLPTAAHFIEYCLSIAIHEGDLHDGWPLTCLEKSRLYIAKYADYFLEVSLQDHVFLCFAPSLLAAACVAASRLVLHLSPTWPPQLQRLTGYTWENLVPCAEKLL
;
A
#
# COMPACT_ATOMS: atom_id res chain seq x y z
N LYS A 1 -14.51 6.20 -7.25
CA LYS A 1 -15.87 6.61 -6.84
C LYS A 1 -15.99 6.64 -5.32
N PHE A 2 -15.79 5.53 -4.62
CA PHE A 2 -15.96 5.48 -3.18
C PHE A 2 -14.92 6.32 -2.39
N GLU A 3 -13.63 6.20 -2.72
CA GLU A 3 -12.53 6.86 -1.98
C GLU A 3 -12.02 8.14 -2.65
N GLU A 4 -12.68 8.60 -3.71
CA GLU A 4 -12.19 9.69 -4.55
C GLU A 4 -13.17 10.86 -4.54
N ARG A 5 -12.66 12.09 -4.69
CA ARG A 5 -13.49 13.28 -4.81
C ARG A 5 -14.30 13.23 -6.11
N GLU A 6 -15.53 13.75 -6.09
CA GLU A 6 -16.45 13.66 -7.24
C GLU A 6 -15.84 14.23 -8.54
N ASP A 7 -15.05 15.29 -8.45
CA ASP A 7 -14.37 15.92 -9.59
C ASP A 7 -13.26 15.06 -10.20
N ARG A 8 -12.75 14.07 -9.45
CA ARG A 8 -11.70 13.14 -9.87
C ARG A 8 -12.21 11.75 -10.25
N VAL A 9 -13.52 11.50 -10.09
CA VAL A 9 -14.13 10.25 -10.54
C VAL A 9 -13.98 10.11 -12.06
N PRO A 10 -13.37 9.01 -12.56
CA PRO A 10 -13.24 8.78 -14.00
C PRO A 10 -14.61 8.73 -14.68
N LYS A 11 -14.79 9.56 -15.71
CA LYS A 11 -16.01 9.57 -16.54
C LYS A 11 -15.93 8.51 -17.64
N LEU A 12 -17.08 8.18 -18.23
CA LEU A 12 -17.19 7.16 -19.28
C LEU A 12 -16.27 7.45 -20.48
N GLU A 13 -16.16 8.72 -20.89
CA GLU A 13 -15.29 9.10 -22.00
C GLU A 13 -13.82 8.81 -21.66
N LEU A 14 -13.39 9.14 -20.44
CA LEU A 14 -12.04 8.85 -19.97
C LEU A 14 -11.79 7.35 -19.93
N LEU A 15 -12.72 6.55 -19.38
CA LEU A 15 -12.60 5.09 -19.31
C LEU A 15 -12.44 4.47 -20.71
N ASN A 16 -13.24 4.91 -21.69
CA ASN A 16 -13.12 4.44 -23.07
C ASN A 16 -11.82 4.88 -23.76
N SER A 17 -11.19 5.96 -23.29
CA SER A 17 -9.89 6.41 -23.82
C SER A 17 -8.68 5.70 -23.20
N LEU A 18 -8.87 4.90 -22.14
CA LEU A 18 -7.78 4.18 -21.49
C LEU A 18 -7.15 3.17 -22.47
N GLY A 19 -5.81 3.09 -22.44
CA GLY A 19 -5.03 2.22 -23.34
C GLY A 19 -5.42 0.74 -23.26
N CYS A 20 -5.76 0.25 -22.06
CA CYS A 20 -6.20 -1.13 -21.87
C CYS A 20 -7.53 -1.42 -22.59
N ILE A 21 -8.51 -0.52 -22.47
CA ILE A 21 -9.83 -0.65 -23.09
C ILE A 21 -9.72 -0.57 -24.62
N SER A 22 -8.97 0.41 -25.13
CA SER A 22 -8.75 0.57 -26.57
C SER A 22 -7.96 -0.59 -27.18
N SER A 23 -6.92 -1.10 -26.50
CA SER A 23 -6.14 -2.26 -26.97
C SER A 23 -6.95 -3.55 -27.07
N MET A 24 -7.99 -3.70 -26.24
CA MET A 24 -8.90 -4.85 -26.25
C MET A 24 -10.07 -4.66 -27.23
N ASN A 25 -10.12 -3.54 -27.97
CA ASN A 25 -11.26 -3.13 -28.79
C ASN A 25 -12.59 -3.14 -28.03
N LEU A 26 -12.55 -2.85 -26.72
CA LEU A 26 -13.73 -2.77 -25.88
C LEU A 26 -14.31 -1.36 -25.95
N VAL A 27 -15.63 -1.26 -26.04
CA VAL A 27 -16.35 0.01 -25.93
C VAL A 27 -17.37 -0.12 -24.81
N LEU A 28 -17.13 0.60 -23.71
CA LEU A 28 -18.05 0.66 -22.59
C LEU A 28 -19.21 1.57 -22.97
N THR A 29 -20.40 0.99 -23.00
CA THR A 29 -21.65 1.75 -23.08
C THR A 29 -22.07 2.18 -21.68
N LYS A 30 -22.82 3.28 -21.57
CA LYS A 30 -23.36 3.74 -20.29
C LYS A 30 -24.18 2.65 -19.59
N GLN A 31 -25.01 1.93 -20.34
CA GLN A 31 -25.84 0.84 -19.81
C GLN A 31 -25.00 -0.34 -19.34
N GLY A 32 -23.97 -0.73 -20.11
CA GLY A 32 -23.05 -1.82 -19.72
C GLY A 32 -22.26 -1.48 -18.46
N LEU A 33 -21.74 -0.25 -18.37
CA LEU A 33 -21.01 0.21 -17.18
C LEU A 33 -21.92 0.20 -15.94
N LEU A 34 -23.15 0.73 -16.05
CA LEU A 34 -24.11 0.72 -14.94
C LEU A 34 -24.48 -0.70 -14.50
N HIS A 35 -24.67 -1.62 -15.44
CA HIS A 35 -24.96 -3.01 -15.13
C HIS A 35 -23.80 -3.68 -14.37
N MET A 36 -22.57 -3.47 -14.82
CA MET A 36 -21.37 -3.97 -14.13
C MET A 36 -21.21 -3.36 -12.74
N GLU A 37 -21.43 -2.05 -12.59
CA GLU A 37 -21.39 -1.37 -11.29
C GLU A 37 -22.40 -1.96 -10.31
N LEU A 38 -23.66 -2.13 -10.73
CA LEU A 38 -24.70 -2.74 -9.90
C LEU A 38 -24.37 -4.20 -9.55
N LEU A 39 -23.90 -4.99 -10.52
CA LEU A 39 -23.49 -6.37 -10.28
C LEU A 39 -22.40 -6.47 -9.22
N LEU A 40 -21.37 -5.61 -9.29
CA LEU A 40 -20.30 -5.58 -8.28
C LEU A 40 -20.85 -5.18 -6.91
N LEU A 41 -21.67 -4.11 -6.85
CA LEU A 41 -22.29 -3.66 -5.61
C LEU A 41 -23.14 -4.76 -4.95
N GLU A 42 -23.97 -5.44 -5.72
CA GLU A 42 -24.79 -6.56 -5.23
C GLU A 42 -23.91 -7.73 -4.78
N THR A 43 -22.87 -8.07 -5.54
CA THR A 43 -21.93 -9.16 -5.19
C THR A 43 -21.25 -8.91 -3.84
N PHE A 44 -20.83 -7.67 -3.59
CA PHE A 44 -20.22 -7.27 -2.31
C PHE A 44 -21.26 -6.92 -1.23
N GLN A 45 -22.55 -7.11 -1.49
CA GLN A 45 -23.64 -6.76 -0.56
C GLN A 45 -23.55 -5.30 -0.11
N TRP A 46 -23.15 -4.41 -1.03
CA TRP A 46 -22.91 -2.99 -0.80
C TRP A 46 -21.82 -2.67 0.24
N ASN A 47 -21.07 -3.68 0.70
CA ASN A 47 -19.95 -3.50 1.59
C ASN A 47 -18.66 -3.23 0.80
N LEU A 48 -18.43 -1.95 0.49
CA LEU A 48 -17.21 -1.49 -0.18
C LEU A 48 -16.11 -1.03 0.78
N TYR A 49 -16.38 -0.98 2.09
CA TYR A 49 -15.46 -0.44 3.09
C TYR A 49 -14.48 -1.53 3.56
N LEU A 50 -13.55 -1.89 2.68
CA LEU A 50 -12.50 -2.87 2.97
C LEU A 50 -11.17 -2.15 3.12
N PRO A 51 -10.55 -2.15 4.32
CA PRO A 51 -9.30 -1.45 4.53
C PRO A 51 -8.17 -2.13 3.74
N THR A 52 -7.57 -1.37 2.83
CA THR A 52 -6.42 -1.79 2.03
C THR A 52 -5.10 -1.53 2.76
N ALA A 53 -3.98 -2.04 2.23
CA ALA A 53 -2.67 -1.79 2.83
C ALA A 53 -2.32 -0.28 2.84
N ALA A 54 -2.81 0.48 1.85
CA ALA A 54 -2.71 1.95 1.83
C ALA A 54 -3.35 2.62 3.05
N HIS A 55 -4.44 2.04 3.60
CA HIS A 55 -5.07 2.58 4.80
C HIS A 55 -4.22 2.33 6.06
N PHE A 56 -3.50 1.20 6.12
CA PHE A 56 -2.70 0.83 7.29
C PHE A 56 -1.31 1.47 7.30
N ILE A 57 -0.77 1.79 6.12
CA ILE A 57 0.62 2.25 5.99
C ILE A 57 0.87 3.57 6.72
N GLU A 58 -0.10 4.48 6.72
CA GLU A 58 0.00 5.77 7.42
C GLU A 58 0.21 5.60 8.93
N TYR A 59 -0.51 4.65 9.56
CA TYR A 59 -0.35 4.34 10.98
C TYR A 59 1.06 3.84 11.28
N CYS A 60 1.59 2.95 10.44
CA CYS A 60 2.95 2.44 10.61
C CYS A 60 3.98 3.57 10.40
N LEU A 61 3.84 4.37 9.35
CA LEU A 61 4.74 5.48 9.01
C LEU A 61 4.82 6.54 10.11
N SER A 62 3.72 6.82 10.81
CA SER A 62 3.68 7.79 11.91
C SER A 62 4.73 7.52 13.00
N ILE A 63 5.05 6.25 13.25
CA ILE A 63 6.03 5.79 14.25
C ILE A 63 7.19 5.01 13.63
N ALA A 64 7.35 5.07 12.31
CA ALA A 64 8.31 4.22 11.62
C ALA A 64 9.77 4.63 11.84
N ILE A 65 10.05 5.85 12.31
CA ILE A 65 11.39 6.34 12.62
C ILE A 65 11.43 6.89 14.05
N HIS A 66 12.49 6.58 14.79
CA HIS A 66 12.76 7.08 16.12
C HIS A 66 14.16 7.76 16.19
N GLU A 67 14.35 8.70 17.12
CA GLU A 67 15.65 9.38 17.32
C GLU A 67 16.78 8.43 17.71
N GLY A 68 16.43 7.33 18.38
CA GLY A 68 17.35 6.26 18.76
C GLY A 68 17.66 5.25 17.65
N ASP A 69 17.11 5.42 16.45
CA ASP A 69 17.46 4.57 15.32
C ASP A 69 18.91 4.83 14.88
N LEU A 70 19.56 3.80 14.35
CA LEU A 70 20.88 3.91 13.74
C LEU A 70 20.77 3.76 12.22
N HIS A 71 21.56 4.54 11.49
CA HIS A 71 21.77 4.40 10.06
C HIS A 71 23.19 3.91 9.83
N ASP A 72 23.35 2.74 9.20
CA ASP A 72 24.65 2.06 9.05
C ASP A 72 25.40 1.88 10.39
N GLY A 73 24.67 1.68 11.48
CA GLY A 73 25.23 1.55 12.84
C GLY A 73 25.62 2.86 13.50
N TRP A 74 25.47 4.00 12.83
CA TRP A 74 25.73 5.33 13.39
C TRP A 74 24.42 6.03 13.82
N PRO A 75 24.46 6.91 14.82
CA PRO A 75 23.28 7.69 15.22
C PRO A 75 22.67 8.44 14.03
N LEU A 76 21.34 8.40 13.93
CA LEU A 76 20.62 9.09 12.88
C LEU A 76 20.86 10.60 12.93
N THR A 77 21.36 11.17 11.84
CA THR A 77 21.77 12.59 11.82
C THR A 77 20.66 13.55 11.42
N CYS A 78 19.63 13.08 10.70
CA CYS A 78 18.54 13.92 10.22
C CYS A 78 17.20 13.16 10.20
N LEU A 79 16.42 13.32 11.28
CA LEU A 79 15.15 12.63 11.48
C LEU A 79 14.12 12.94 10.38
N GLU A 80 13.96 14.21 10.03
CA GLU A 80 12.98 14.64 9.01
C GLU A 80 13.28 14.06 7.63
N LYS A 81 14.56 14.07 7.24
CA LYS A 81 15.00 13.49 5.98
C LYS A 81 14.70 11.99 5.97
N SER A 82 15.02 11.26 7.04
CA SER A 82 14.74 9.82 7.14
C SER A 82 13.24 9.51 7.09
N ARG A 83 12.39 10.34 7.71
CA ARG A 83 10.93 10.22 7.60
C ARG A 83 10.42 10.40 6.16
N LEU A 84 11.01 11.33 5.41
CA LEU A 84 10.67 11.51 4.00
C LEU A 84 11.06 10.29 3.16
N TYR A 85 12.28 9.76 3.35
CA TYR A 85 12.73 8.60 2.59
C TYR A 85 11.94 7.34 2.93
N ILE A 86 11.68 7.07 4.21
CA ILE A 86 10.93 5.87 4.59
C ILE A 86 9.51 5.90 4.00
N ALA A 87 8.84 7.06 3.98
CA ALA A 87 7.53 7.19 3.35
C ALA A 87 7.62 6.89 1.84
N LYS A 88 8.60 7.48 1.15
CA LYS A 88 8.80 7.26 -0.29
C LYS A 88 9.07 5.79 -0.63
N TYR A 89 9.90 5.10 0.15
CA TYR A 89 10.19 3.67 -0.07
C TYR A 89 8.99 2.79 0.30
N ALA A 90 8.24 3.15 1.34
CA ALA A 90 7.06 2.39 1.74
C ALA A 90 5.96 2.48 0.68
N ASP A 91 5.74 3.67 0.13
CA ASP A 91 4.83 3.89 -1.00
C ASP A 91 5.29 3.13 -2.24
N TYR A 92 6.59 3.15 -2.55
CA TYR A 92 7.15 2.36 -3.65
C TYR A 92 6.88 0.87 -3.48
N PHE A 93 7.14 0.29 -2.30
CA PHE A 93 6.87 -1.13 -2.06
C PHE A 93 5.38 -1.45 -2.08
N LEU A 94 4.53 -0.52 -1.64
CA LEU A 94 3.09 -0.65 -1.77
C LEU A 94 2.67 -0.71 -3.26
N GLU A 95 3.22 0.17 -4.10
CA GLU A 95 2.98 0.14 -5.56
C GLU A 95 3.46 -1.17 -6.20
N VAL A 96 4.66 -1.65 -5.84
CA VAL A 96 5.20 -2.94 -6.29
C VAL A 96 4.26 -4.08 -5.89
N SER A 97 3.76 -4.07 -4.67
CA SER A 97 2.86 -5.13 -4.18
C SER A 97 1.55 -5.24 -4.97
N LEU A 98 1.10 -4.15 -5.59
CA LEU A 98 -0.10 -4.13 -6.43
C LEU A 98 0.13 -4.77 -7.80
N GLN A 99 1.39 -4.91 -8.25
CA GLN A 99 1.72 -5.47 -9.56
C GLN A 99 1.72 -7.00 -9.58
N ASP A 100 1.87 -7.65 -8.42
CA ASP A 100 1.93 -9.11 -8.34
C ASP A 100 0.85 -9.67 -7.41
N HIS A 101 0.00 -10.53 -7.97
CA HIS A 101 -1.03 -11.26 -7.25
C HIS A 101 -0.52 -12.09 -6.06
N VAL A 102 0.77 -12.43 -5.99
CA VAL A 102 1.36 -13.13 -4.84
C VAL A 102 1.08 -12.40 -3.52
N PHE A 103 0.96 -11.06 -3.54
CA PHE A 103 0.71 -10.28 -2.34
C PHE A 103 -0.74 -10.34 -1.84
N LEU A 104 -1.69 -10.85 -2.65
CA LEU A 104 -3.09 -11.03 -2.26
C LEU A 104 -3.27 -12.07 -1.14
N CYS A 105 -2.27 -12.92 -0.89
CA CYS A 105 -2.32 -13.89 0.20
C CYS A 105 -2.02 -13.29 1.59
N PHE A 106 -1.49 -12.06 1.64
CA PHE A 106 -1.19 -11.38 2.90
C PHE A 106 -2.34 -10.50 3.35
N ALA A 107 -2.53 -10.39 4.67
CA ALA A 107 -3.45 -9.41 5.24
C ALA A 107 -2.99 -7.99 4.88
N PRO A 108 -3.90 -7.04 4.58
CA PRO A 108 -3.54 -5.66 4.23
C PRO A 108 -2.66 -4.97 5.28
N SER A 109 -2.93 -5.19 6.57
CA SER A 109 -2.11 -4.67 7.69
C SER A 109 -0.70 -5.25 7.72
N LEU A 110 -0.55 -6.54 7.41
CA LEU A 110 0.75 -7.22 7.36
C LEU A 110 1.56 -6.72 6.17
N LEU A 111 0.93 -6.57 5.00
CA LEU A 111 1.57 -6.04 3.80
C LEU A 111 2.07 -4.60 4.02
N ALA A 112 1.26 -3.75 4.64
CA ALA A 112 1.67 -2.38 4.99
C ALA A 112 2.87 -2.36 5.96
N ALA A 113 2.83 -3.20 7.00
CA ALA A 113 3.94 -3.35 7.94
C ALA A 113 5.22 -3.88 7.25
N ALA A 114 5.08 -4.84 6.34
CA ALA A 114 6.19 -5.39 5.56
C ALA A 114 6.79 -4.35 4.60
N CYS A 115 5.98 -3.49 3.98
CA CYS A 115 6.48 -2.36 3.15
C CYS A 115 7.34 -1.41 3.99
N VAL A 116 6.91 -1.07 5.21
CA VAL A 116 7.71 -0.24 6.14
C VAL A 116 8.98 -0.98 6.57
N ALA A 117 8.91 -2.28 6.86
CA ALA A 117 10.07 -3.06 7.26
C ALA A 117 11.11 -3.21 6.13
N ALA A 118 10.66 -3.48 4.90
CA ALA A 118 11.49 -3.51 3.70
C ALA A 118 12.13 -2.14 3.43
N SER A 119 11.39 -1.04 3.63
CA SER A 119 11.93 0.31 3.54
C SER A 119 13.05 0.56 4.55
N ARG A 120 12.88 0.10 5.80
CA ARG A 120 13.93 0.19 6.83
C ARG A 120 15.16 -0.62 6.47
N LEU A 121 14.98 -1.81 5.88
CA LEU A 121 16.10 -2.62 5.38
C LEU A 121 16.89 -1.92 4.28
N VAL A 122 16.21 -1.41 3.25
CA VAL A 122 16.87 -0.73 2.11
C VAL A 122 17.56 0.56 2.54
N LEU A 123 17.03 1.25 3.55
CA LEU A 123 17.63 2.45 4.12
C LEU A 123 18.67 2.14 5.22
N HIS A 124 19.03 0.87 5.43
CA HIS A 124 20.01 0.43 6.42
C HIS A 124 19.73 0.96 7.84
N LEU A 125 18.44 1.02 8.20
CA LEU A 125 17.98 1.46 9.51
C LEU A 125 17.94 0.29 10.49
N SER A 126 18.46 0.51 11.68
CA SER A 126 18.43 -0.48 12.76
C SER A 126 17.86 0.10 14.06
N PRO A 127 17.05 -0.69 14.80
CA PRO A 127 16.63 -2.06 14.48
C PRO A 127 15.67 -2.10 13.28
N THR A 128 15.77 -3.11 12.40
CA THR A 128 14.91 -3.20 11.20
C THR A 128 13.42 -3.17 11.56
N TRP A 129 13.04 -3.91 12.60
CA TRP A 129 11.69 -3.88 13.15
C TRP A 129 11.73 -3.46 14.64
N PRO A 130 11.55 -2.16 14.93
CA PRO A 130 11.55 -1.63 16.29
C PRO A 130 10.40 -2.16 17.16
N PRO A 131 10.59 -2.29 18.50
CA PRO A 131 9.55 -2.73 19.42
C PRO A 131 8.27 -1.90 19.39
N GLN A 132 8.36 -0.60 19.09
CA GLN A 132 7.18 0.27 18.97
C GLN A 132 6.30 -0.11 17.78
N LEU A 133 6.90 -0.49 16.65
CA LEU A 133 6.18 -0.94 15.46
C LEU A 133 5.54 -2.30 15.72
N GLN A 134 6.26 -3.23 16.35
CA GLN A 134 5.69 -4.50 16.80
C GLN A 134 4.53 -4.31 17.78
N ARG A 135 4.62 -3.35 18.71
CA ARG A 135 3.54 -3.06 19.67
C ARG A 135 2.30 -2.49 18.97
N LEU A 136 2.49 -1.62 17.97
CA LEU A 136 1.39 -1.02 17.22
C LEU A 136 0.67 -2.07 16.37
N THR A 137 1.41 -2.91 15.65
CA THR A 137 0.84 -3.82 14.64
C THR A 137 0.53 -5.22 15.18
N GLY A 138 1.19 -5.62 16.28
CA GLY A 138 1.16 -6.98 16.81
C GLY A 138 2.05 -7.97 16.05
N TYR A 139 2.73 -7.57 14.97
CA TYR A 139 3.57 -8.45 14.17
C TYR A 139 5.01 -8.46 14.64
N THR A 140 5.57 -9.66 14.79
CA THR A 140 7.01 -9.86 15.00
C THR A 140 7.75 -9.81 13.68
N TRP A 141 9.09 -9.74 13.72
CA TRP A 141 9.90 -9.80 12.52
C TRP A 141 9.64 -11.08 11.71
N GLU A 142 9.51 -12.22 12.39
CA GLU A 142 9.26 -13.53 11.76
C GLU A 142 7.93 -13.57 11.00
N ASN A 143 6.92 -12.81 11.44
CA ASN A 143 5.66 -12.68 10.69
C ASN A 143 5.84 -11.91 9.38
N LEU A 144 6.76 -10.93 9.36
CA LEU A 144 6.95 -10.02 8.23
C LEU A 144 7.91 -10.57 7.18
N VAL A 145 8.90 -11.38 7.58
CA VAL A 145 9.94 -11.93 6.68
C VAL A 145 9.36 -12.51 5.38
N PRO A 146 8.33 -13.39 5.39
CA PRO A 146 7.84 -13.99 4.15
C PRO A 146 7.27 -12.99 3.14
N CYS A 147 6.75 -11.85 3.61
CA CYS A 147 6.26 -10.77 2.77
C CYS A 147 7.39 -9.81 2.37
N ALA A 148 8.25 -9.45 3.32
CA ALA A 148 9.38 -8.54 3.09
C ALA A 148 10.38 -9.12 2.08
N GLU A 149 10.67 -10.42 2.14
CA GLU A 149 11.53 -11.11 1.16
C GLU A 149 10.96 -11.10 -0.27
N LYS A 150 9.63 -11.02 -0.43
CA LYS A 150 9.00 -10.93 -1.75
C LYS A 150 9.02 -9.51 -2.31
N LEU A 151 9.09 -8.51 -1.43
CA LEU A 151 9.14 -7.10 -1.80
C LEU A 151 10.53 -6.67 -2.27
N LEU A 152 11.59 -7.32 -1.76
CA LEU A 152 13.00 -7.02 -2.02
C LEU A 152 13.53 -7.76 -3.26
#